data_AF-A0A820PGU3-F1
#
_entry.id   AF-A0A820PGU3-F1
#
_cell.length_a   1.000
_cell.length_b   1.000
_cell.length_c   1.000
_cell.angle_alpha   90.00
_cell.angle_beta   90.00
_cell.angle_gamma   90.00
#
_symmetry.space_group_name_H-M   'P 1'
#
loop_
_entity.id
_entity.type
_entity.pdbx_description
1 polymer ?
#
loop_
_entity_poly.entity_id
_entity_poly.type
_entity_poly.pdbx_seq_one_letter_code
_entity_poly.pdbx_strand_id
1 'polypeptide(L)'
;MFETLLTLFGKASMTSNYYDQIRTICQQIETLEWLLTPIQFTPITHFDPKVHRVDQKAKLYLQQASLDVQNMIPIEVAADGNCLYNSIICLSGNTASTPSELRVRSLIELVKNENFYHNRFAHIVGPVNEAIKNIARNFSFSELYEIAALSNVLKCNIQSVYSTIDYRSDLNIMNNTFEHAQSNAGNWSPNHFVPLLLPSDNSQSQNYLAQPKISGSGSTPTKVTTKNNSLTQVRIPQFNQEDDEIRSFQVPSTVIMTTNKITTPRTKRRLQLAETCTSFESTIVEQKRMQARERMAAKRAAATPEEAERQRILPRERSAVRRALLTPEEAQQQRATIREINPARRAALTQEEVEQQRTLAVDRSMAKRATATPIEAEEQRVLTRERSTTRRAARESEEVKQQQTVAYKTTRLQKTVKQKQTVIKRIPNQDDKVD
;
A
#
# COMPACT_ATOMS: atom_id res chain seq x y z
N MET A 1 -3.62 -28.59 -3.22
CA MET A 1 -2.38 -29.15 -2.62
C MET A 1 -1.44 -28.05 -2.14
N PHE A 2 -1.10 -27.08 -2.99
CA PHE A 2 -0.24 -25.94 -2.62
C PHE A 2 -0.72 -25.16 -1.39
N GLU A 3 -2.03 -24.97 -1.19
CA GLU A 3 -2.59 -24.40 0.05
C GLU A 3 -2.17 -25.17 1.31
N THR A 4 -2.15 -26.51 1.24
CA THR A 4 -1.72 -27.37 2.34
C THR A 4 -0.23 -27.21 2.61
N LEU A 5 0.58 -27.14 1.55
CA LEU A 5 2.03 -26.90 1.65
C LEU A 5 2.31 -25.51 2.25
N LEU A 6 1.62 -24.47 1.78
CA LEU A 6 1.76 -23.12 2.31
C LEU A 6 1.33 -23.04 3.78
N THR A 7 0.27 -23.76 4.16
CA THR A 7 -0.12 -23.89 5.57
C THR A 7 0.97 -24.57 6.40
N LEU A 8 1.64 -25.59 5.86
CA LEU A 8 2.75 -26.28 6.52
C LEU A 8 3.96 -25.36 6.70
N PHE A 9 4.37 -24.65 5.64
CA PHE A 9 5.42 -23.63 5.71
C PHE A 9 5.08 -22.52 6.70
N GLY A 10 3.83 -22.04 6.69
CA GLY A 10 3.35 -21.02 7.62
C GLY A 10 3.50 -21.45 9.08
N LYS A 11 3.19 -22.70 9.41
CA LYS A 11 3.43 -23.27 10.75
C LYS A 11 4.91 -23.35 11.08
N ALA A 12 5.74 -23.85 10.15
CA ALA A 12 7.19 -23.92 10.34
C ALA A 12 7.79 -22.52 10.63
N SER A 13 7.31 -21.48 9.93
CA SER A 13 7.73 -20.07 10.09
C SER A 13 7.50 -19.46 11.48
N MET A 14 6.71 -20.12 12.33
CA MET A 14 6.38 -19.66 13.69
C MET A 14 7.25 -20.32 14.77
N THR A 15 8.09 -21.28 14.40
CA THR A 15 8.96 -21.99 15.34
C THR A 15 10.29 -21.25 15.55
N SER A 16 11.00 -21.58 16.63
CA SER A 16 12.32 -20.98 16.92
C SER A 16 13.40 -21.43 15.93
N ASN A 17 13.29 -22.66 15.42
CA ASN A 17 14.15 -23.26 14.39
C ASN A 17 13.46 -23.28 13.02
N TYR A 18 12.71 -22.22 12.69
CA TYR A 18 11.90 -22.17 11.48
C TYR A 18 12.69 -22.44 10.20
N TYR A 19 13.95 -21.99 10.17
CA TYR A 19 14.79 -22.08 8.98
C TYR A 19 15.08 -23.52 8.60
N ASP A 20 15.55 -24.32 9.56
CA ASP A 20 15.83 -25.73 9.38
C ASP A 20 14.56 -26.50 9.01
N GLN A 21 13.44 -26.19 9.66
CA GLN A 21 12.15 -26.83 9.33
C GLN A 21 11.71 -26.56 7.90
N ILE A 22 11.76 -25.30 7.44
CA ILE A 22 11.40 -24.94 6.06
C ILE A 22 12.34 -25.63 5.08
N ARG A 23 13.65 -25.67 5.37
CA ARG A 23 14.64 -26.35 4.52
C ARG A 23 14.37 -27.85 4.42
N THR A 24 14.08 -28.52 5.54
CA THR A 24 13.70 -29.94 5.54
C THR A 24 12.42 -30.19 4.73
N ILE A 25 11.41 -29.34 4.87
CA ILE A 25 10.19 -29.43 4.08
C ILE A 25 10.51 -29.28 2.57
N CYS A 26 11.33 -28.31 2.18
CA CYS A 26 11.76 -28.13 0.79
C CYS A 26 12.48 -29.38 0.25
N GLN A 27 13.41 -29.96 1.01
CA GLN A 27 14.14 -31.19 0.62
C GLN A 27 13.20 -32.38 0.44
N GLN A 28 12.21 -32.55 1.31
CA GLN A 28 11.20 -33.61 1.18
C GLN A 28 10.29 -33.40 -0.04
N ILE A 29 10.09 -32.15 -0.41
CA ILE A 29 9.25 -31.77 -1.54
C ILE A 29 10.00 -31.92 -2.87
N GLU A 30 11.31 -31.71 -2.91
CA GLU A 30 12.12 -31.86 -4.13
C GLU A 30 12.06 -33.27 -4.73
N THR A 31 11.72 -34.29 -3.93
CA THR A 31 11.49 -35.65 -4.43
C THR A 31 10.18 -35.79 -5.21
N LEU A 32 9.34 -34.76 -5.27
CA LEU A 32 8.06 -34.75 -5.97
C LEU A 32 8.21 -34.11 -7.36
N GLU A 33 8.46 -34.95 -8.37
CA GLU A 33 8.71 -34.52 -9.75
C GLU A 33 7.65 -33.57 -10.33
N TRP A 34 6.37 -33.80 -10.01
CA TRP A 34 5.26 -32.96 -10.49
C TRP A 34 5.33 -31.51 -9.96
N LEU A 35 5.96 -31.28 -8.82
CA LEU A 35 6.14 -29.93 -8.29
C LEU A 35 7.26 -29.17 -9.02
N LEU A 36 8.18 -29.91 -9.63
CA LEU A 36 9.28 -29.36 -10.42
C LEU A 36 8.90 -29.16 -11.89
N THR A 37 7.69 -29.57 -12.29
CA THR A 37 7.19 -29.30 -13.64
C THR A 37 7.20 -27.77 -13.89
N PRO A 38 7.90 -27.30 -14.93
CA PRO A 38 7.95 -25.87 -15.24
C PRO A 38 6.56 -25.29 -15.47
N ILE A 39 6.34 -24.07 -14.97
CA ILE A 39 5.11 -23.34 -15.26
C ILE A 39 5.21 -22.83 -16.70
N GLN A 40 4.25 -23.19 -17.54
CA GLN A 40 4.10 -22.55 -18.84
C GLN A 40 3.50 -21.16 -18.63
N PHE A 41 4.31 -20.13 -18.85
CA PHE A 41 3.91 -18.74 -18.67
C PHE A 41 4.02 -17.99 -19.99
N THR A 42 2.87 -17.62 -20.55
CA THR A 42 2.77 -16.78 -21.75
C THR A 42 2.05 -15.49 -21.36
N PRO A 43 2.76 -14.37 -21.17
CA PRO A 43 2.14 -13.15 -20.66
C PRO A 43 1.20 -12.52 -21.70
N ILE A 44 0.01 -12.14 -21.24
CA ILE A 44 -0.85 -11.17 -21.89
C ILE A 44 -0.12 -9.83 -21.85
N THR A 45 0.02 -9.20 -23.01
CA THR A 45 0.75 -7.93 -23.16
C THR A 45 -0.17 -6.74 -23.40
N HIS A 46 -1.42 -6.98 -23.79
CA HIS A 46 -2.37 -5.94 -24.19
C HIS A 46 -3.60 -5.90 -23.30
N PHE A 47 -4.04 -4.68 -23.01
CA PHE A 47 -5.23 -4.40 -22.22
C PHE A 47 -6.50 -4.65 -23.01
N ASP A 48 -7.26 -5.67 -22.60
CA ASP A 48 -8.67 -5.84 -23.00
C ASP A 48 -9.64 -5.24 -21.95
N PRO A 49 -10.42 -4.19 -22.28
CA PRO A 49 -11.40 -3.60 -21.36
C PRO A 49 -12.59 -4.52 -21.01
N LYS A 50 -12.80 -5.62 -21.73
CA LYS A 50 -13.86 -6.60 -21.42
C LYS A 50 -13.46 -7.53 -20.28
N VAL A 51 -12.16 -7.78 -20.15
CA VAL A 51 -11.60 -8.74 -19.17
C VAL A 51 -10.95 -8.01 -18.01
N HIS A 52 -10.30 -6.88 -18.28
CA HIS A 52 -9.48 -6.18 -17.31
C HIS A 52 -10.15 -4.91 -16.78
N ARG A 53 -9.92 -4.64 -15.50
CA ARG A 53 -10.32 -3.39 -14.84
C ARG A 53 -9.10 -2.54 -14.55
N VAL A 54 -9.21 -1.23 -14.74
CA VAL A 54 -8.10 -0.30 -14.51
C VAL A 54 -8.00 0.06 -13.04
N ASP A 55 -6.82 -0.10 -12.43
CA ASP A 55 -6.55 0.42 -11.10
C ASP A 55 -6.35 1.95 -11.18
N GLN A 56 -7.35 2.69 -10.73
CA GLN A 56 -7.33 4.16 -10.80
C GLN A 56 -6.24 4.77 -9.94
N LYS A 57 -5.89 4.16 -8.81
CA LYS A 57 -4.88 4.69 -7.89
C LYS A 57 -3.48 4.49 -8.46
N ALA A 58 -3.18 3.30 -8.96
CA ALA A 58 -1.94 3.03 -9.66
C ALA A 58 -1.81 3.86 -10.95
N LYS A 59 -2.92 4.15 -11.64
CA LYS A 59 -2.92 5.04 -12.81
C LYS A 59 -2.45 6.45 -12.46
N LEU A 60 -2.91 7.02 -11.34
CA LEU A 60 -2.42 8.31 -10.84
C LEU A 60 -0.92 8.28 -10.51
N TYR A 61 -0.43 7.14 -10.01
CA TYR A 61 0.98 6.97 -9.70
C TYR A 61 1.85 6.83 -10.96
N LEU A 62 1.34 6.15 -11.98
CA LEU A 62 2.04 5.94 -13.24
C LEU A 62 2.24 7.26 -14.01
N GLN A 63 1.35 8.24 -13.84
CA GLN A 63 1.53 9.61 -14.37
C GLN A 63 2.80 10.31 -13.87
N GLN A 64 3.34 9.87 -12.73
CA GLN A 64 4.56 10.39 -12.12
C GLN A 64 5.78 9.50 -12.39
N ALA A 65 5.61 8.38 -13.11
CA ALA A 65 6.69 7.49 -13.50
C ALA A 65 7.42 7.99 -14.76
N SER A 66 8.39 7.23 -15.25
CA SER A 66 9.13 7.54 -16.46
C SER A 66 8.24 7.52 -17.71
N LEU A 67 8.58 8.32 -18.72
CA LEU A 67 7.76 8.55 -19.93
C LEU A 67 7.47 7.26 -20.73
N ASP A 68 8.38 6.29 -20.67
CA ASP A 68 8.29 4.99 -21.33
C ASP A 68 7.16 4.11 -20.77
N VAL A 69 6.83 4.26 -19.49
CA VAL A 69 5.79 3.45 -18.82
C VAL A 69 4.49 4.21 -18.57
N GLN A 70 4.48 5.55 -18.72
CA GLN A 70 3.30 6.39 -18.51
C GLN A 70 2.07 6.00 -19.37
N ASN A 71 2.31 5.43 -20.55
CA ASN A 71 1.25 4.98 -21.47
C ASN A 71 0.70 3.59 -21.15
N MET A 72 1.30 2.87 -20.20
CA MET A 72 0.80 1.56 -19.80
C MET A 72 -0.48 1.68 -18.96
N ILE A 73 -1.26 0.61 -18.91
CA ILE A 73 -2.53 0.55 -18.21
C ILE A 73 -2.38 -0.38 -17.00
N PRO A 74 -2.43 0.15 -15.77
CA PRO A 74 -2.38 -0.67 -14.56
C PRO A 74 -3.69 -1.39 -14.34
N ILE A 75 -3.61 -2.68 -14.03
CA ILE A 75 -4.80 -3.54 -13.86
C ILE A 75 -5.06 -3.76 -12.38
N GLU A 76 -6.33 -3.66 -12.00
CA GLU A 76 -6.79 -3.89 -10.64
C GLU A 76 -6.57 -5.36 -10.23
N VAL A 77 -5.90 -5.58 -9.11
CA VAL A 77 -5.75 -6.88 -8.46
C VAL A 77 -6.02 -6.77 -6.97
N ALA A 78 -6.33 -7.90 -6.31
CA ALA A 78 -6.61 -7.90 -4.87
C ALA A 78 -5.39 -7.42 -4.05
N ALA A 79 -5.63 -6.46 -3.15
CA ALA A 79 -4.64 -5.90 -2.23
C ALA A 79 -4.56 -6.66 -0.90
N ASP A 80 -4.43 -8.00 -0.97
CA ASP A 80 -4.52 -8.92 0.17
C ASP A 80 -3.14 -9.43 0.65
N GLY A 81 -2.04 -8.81 0.20
CA GLY A 81 -0.68 -9.31 0.42
C GLY A 81 -0.24 -10.36 -0.62
N ASN A 82 -1.15 -10.93 -1.40
CA ASN A 82 -0.82 -11.81 -2.54
C ASN A 82 -0.76 -11.06 -3.87
N CYS A 83 -0.84 -9.74 -3.83
CA CYS A 83 -0.92 -8.88 -5.01
C CYS A 83 0.17 -9.12 -6.07
N LEU A 84 1.40 -9.49 -5.69
CA LEU A 84 2.44 -9.89 -6.67
C LEU A 84 2.01 -11.14 -7.45
N TYR A 85 1.60 -12.20 -6.76
CA TYR A 85 1.19 -13.45 -7.38
C TYR A 85 -0.12 -13.29 -8.15
N ASN A 86 -1.07 -12.51 -7.64
CA ASN A 86 -2.30 -12.14 -8.35
C ASN A 86 -1.98 -11.39 -9.65
N SER A 87 -0.98 -10.50 -9.62
CA SER A 87 -0.52 -9.78 -10.82
C SER A 87 0.03 -10.74 -11.87
N ILE A 88 0.86 -11.71 -11.48
CA ILE A 88 1.39 -12.72 -12.40
C ILE A 88 0.27 -13.62 -12.96
N ILE A 89 -0.69 -14.05 -12.14
CA ILE A 89 -1.82 -14.86 -12.61
C ILE A 89 -2.65 -14.07 -13.62
N CYS A 90 -2.94 -12.80 -13.33
CA CYS A 90 -3.61 -11.89 -14.27
C CYS A 90 -2.86 -11.81 -15.60
N LEU A 91 -1.53 -11.65 -15.57
CA LEU A 91 -0.70 -11.61 -16.78
C LEU A 91 -0.66 -12.95 -17.51
N SER A 92 -0.72 -14.09 -16.81
CA SER A 92 -0.60 -15.40 -17.46
C SER A 92 -1.79 -15.75 -18.37
N GLY A 93 -2.95 -15.14 -18.15
CA GLY A 93 -4.23 -15.57 -18.75
C GLY A 93 -4.68 -16.97 -18.32
N ASN A 94 -3.91 -17.66 -17.47
CA ASN A 94 -4.15 -19.02 -17.03
C ASN A 94 -4.76 -19.02 -15.63
N THR A 95 -6.02 -19.43 -15.54
CA THR A 95 -6.75 -19.51 -14.26
C THR A 95 -6.42 -20.76 -13.45
N ALA A 96 -5.62 -21.69 -13.99
CA ALA A 96 -5.22 -22.90 -13.27
C ALA A 96 -4.17 -22.62 -12.18
N SER A 97 -3.30 -21.63 -12.38
CA SER A 97 -2.30 -21.25 -11.40
C SER A 97 -2.93 -20.47 -10.24
N THR A 98 -2.49 -20.80 -9.03
CA THR A 98 -2.99 -20.16 -7.80
C THR A 98 -1.92 -19.33 -7.12
N PRO A 99 -2.27 -18.29 -6.33
CA PRO A 99 -1.27 -17.49 -5.62
C PRO A 99 -0.39 -18.35 -4.70
N SER A 100 -1.01 -19.33 -4.05
CA SER A 100 -0.31 -20.28 -3.17
C SER A 100 0.65 -21.19 -3.91
N GLU A 101 0.34 -21.58 -5.16
CA GLU A 101 1.29 -22.31 -6.00
C GLU A 101 2.54 -21.49 -6.29
N LEU A 102 2.35 -20.26 -6.81
CA LEU A 102 3.46 -19.39 -7.15
C LEU A 102 4.32 -19.07 -5.92
N ARG A 103 3.70 -18.76 -4.78
CA ARG A 103 4.42 -18.51 -3.52
C ARG A 103 5.23 -19.71 -3.05
N VAL A 104 4.65 -20.91 -3.05
CA VAL A 104 5.36 -22.13 -2.64
C VAL A 104 6.55 -22.41 -3.56
N ARG A 105 6.39 -22.23 -4.87
CA ARG A 105 7.48 -22.42 -5.83
C ARG A 105 8.58 -21.37 -5.66
N SER A 106 8.22 -20.10 -5.45
CA SER A 106 9.19 -19.04 -5.13
C SER A 106 9.96 -19.33 -3.84
N LEU A 107 9.29 -19.86 -2.80
CA LEU A 107 9.93 -20.25 -1.56
C LEU A 107 10.96 -21.37 -1.76
N ILE A 108 10.59 -22.41 -2.51
CA ILE A 108 11.48 -23.54 -2.82
C ILE A 108 12.69 -23.06 -3.62
N GLU A 109 12.46 -22.25 -4.65
CA GLU A 109 13.52 -21.64 -5.47
C GLU A 109 14.50 -20.81 -4.62
N LEU A 110 13.98 -20.03 -3.67
CA LEU A 110 14.78 -19.20 -2.77
C LEU A 110 15.62 -20.04 -1.80
N VAL A 111 15.04 -21.08 -1.21
CA VAL A 111 15.74 -22.00 -0.30
C VAL A 111 16.82 -22.80 -1.05
N LYS A 112 16.49 -23.30 -2.24
CA LYS A 112 17.41 -24.10 -3.05
C LYS A 112 18.65 -23.31 -3.48
N ASN A 113 18.46 -22.04 -3.83
CA ASN A 113 19.54 -21.17 -4.32
C ASN A 113 19.90 -20.08 -3.31
N GLU A 114 19.77 -20.35 -2.00
CA GLU A 114 19.96 -19.35 -0.93
C GLU A 114 21.25 -18.55 -1.09
N ASN A 115 22.38 -19.22 -1.32
CA ASN A 115 23.69 -18.57 -1.44
C ASN A 115 23.72 -17.53 -2.57
N PHE A 116 23.07 -17.84 -3.70
CA PHE A 116 22.97 -16.90 -4.82
C PHE A 116 22.21 -15.65 -4.40
N TYR A 117 21.02 -15.80 -3.80
CA TYR A 117 20.20 -14.67 -3.35
C TYR A 117 20.86 -13.90 -2.21
N HIS A 118 21.57 -14.58 -1.31
CA HIS A 118 22.30 -13.98 -0.21
C HIS A 118 23.39 -13.06 -0.74
N ASN A 119 24.31 -13.61 -1.53
CA ASN A 119 25.43 -12.85 -2.09
C ASN A 119 24.95 -11.67 -2.93
N ARG A 120 23.83 -11.85 -3.64
CA ARG A 120 23.30 -10.85 -4.56
C ARG A 120 22.49 -9.74 -3.90
N PHE A 121 21.67 -10.06 -2.89
CA PHE A 121 20.67 -9.13 -2.39
C PHE A 121 20.73 -8.87 -0.88
N ALA A 122 21.49 -9.64 -0.09
CA ALA A 122 21.43 -9.51 1.38
C ALA A 122 21.95 -8.16 1.89
N HIS A 123 22.96 -7.61 1.23
CA HIS A 123 23.47 -6.26 1.51
C HIS A 123 22.45 -5.16 1.21
N ILE A 124 21.41 -5.50 0.46
CA ILE A 124 20.39 -4.59 -0.01
C ILE A 124 19.17 -4.69 0.90
N VAL A 125 18.48 -5.83 0.89
CA VAL A 125 17.14 -5.99 1.49
C VAL A 125 17.16 -6.70 2.84
N GLY A 126 18.35 -7.03 3.34
CA GLY A 126 18.52 -7.77 4.59
C GLY A 126 18.64 -9.28 4.37
N PRO A 127 18.64 -10.06 5.45
CA PRO A 127 19.08 -11.44 5.38
C PRO A 127 18.00 -12.36 4.77
N VAL A 128 18.43 -13.28 3.89
CA VAL A 128 17.56 -14.20 3.13
C VAL A 128 16.68 -15.06 4.05
N ASN A 129 17.18 -15.44 5.23
CA ASN A 129 16.45 -16.27 6.18
C ASN A 129 15.19 -15.58 6.73
N GLU A 130 15.18 -14.25 6.89
CA GLU A 130 13.98 -13.51 7.30
C GLU A 130 13.00 -13.38 6.12
N ALA A 131 13.49 -13.24 4.89
CA ALA A 131 12.65 -13.27 3.69
C ALA A 131 11.95 -14.63 3.53
N ILE A 132 12.69 -15.74 3.65
CA ILE A 132 12.16 -17.12 3.62
C ILE A 132 11.04 -17.29 4.67
N LYS A 133 11.24 -16.76 5.88
CA LYS A 133 10.25 -16.79 6.95
C LYS A 133 8.99 -16.00 6.61
N ASN A 134 9.14 -14.83 5.99
CA ASN A 134 8.02 -13.98 5.61
C ASN A 134 7.22 -14.63 4.47
N ILE A 135 7.89 -15.09 3.41
CA ILE A 135 7.29 -15.77 2.25
C ILE A 135 6.51 -17.02 2.67
N ALA A 136 6.97 -17.74 3.69
CA ALA A 136 6.28 -18.92 4.20
C ALA A 136 4.87 -18.61 4.76
N ARG A 137 4.53 -17.35 5.02
CA ARG A 137 3.23 -16.94 5.56
C ARG A 137 2.30 -16.52 4.43
N ASN A 138 1.09 -17.07 4.42
CA ASN A 138 0.08 -16.60 3.49
C ASN A 138 -0.25 -15.12 3.77
N PHE A 139 -0.59 -14.36 2.74
CA PHE A 139 -0.91 -12.93 2.81
C PHE A 139 0.24 -12.03 3.32
N SER A 140 1.48 -12.52 3.37
CA SER A 140 2.65 -11.67 3.57
C SER A 140 2.88 -10.81 2.32
N PHE A 141 3.21 -9.52 2.51
CA PHE A 141 3.66 -8.68 1.41
C PHE A 141 4.93 -9.25 0.80
N SER A 142 4.97 -9.26 -0.53
CA SER A 142 6.14 -9.72 -1.28
C SER A 142 7.24 -8.66 -1.28
N GLU A 143 8.49 -9.09 -1.09
CA GLU A 143 9.69 -8.26 -1.17
C GLU A 143 10.47 -8.56 -2.47
N LEU A 144 11.68 -7.98 -2.58
CA LEU A 144 12.57 -8.16 -3.73
C LEU A 144 12.92 -9.63 -4.00
N TYR A 145 13.11 -10.42 -2.94
CA TYR A 145 13.48 -11.82 -3.05
C TYR A 145 12.42 -12.62 -3.80
N GLU A 146 11.14 -12.35 -3.55
CA GLU A 146 10.02 -13.00 -4.22
C GLU A 146 9.98 -12.68 -5.70
N ILE A 147 10.25 -11.44 -6.10
CA ILE A 147 10.26 -11.04 -7.52
C ILE A 147 11.39 -11.77 -8.25
N ALA A 148 12.59 -11.79 -7.67
CA ALA A 148 13.76 -12.46 -8.25
C ALA A 148 13.60 -13.99 -8.28
N ALA A 149 13.01 -14.58 -7.23
CA ALA A 149 12.71 -16.02 -7.23
C ALA A 149 11.61 -16.35 -8.24
N LEU A 150 10.60 -15.50 -8.37
CA LEU A 150 9.50 -15.73 -9.29
C LEU A 150 9.93 -15.60 -10.76
N SER A 151 10.86 -14.71 -11.11
CA SER A 151 11.43 -14.65 -12.47
C SER A 151 12.12 -15.97 -12.84
N ASN A 152 12.84 -16.58 -11.90
CA ASN A 152 13.48 -17.89 -12.09
C ASN A 152 12.47 -19.04 -12.16
N VAL A 153 11.38 -19.00 -11.39
CA VAL A 153 10.31 -20.01 -11.42
C VAL A 153 9.54 -19.97 -12.74
N LEU A 154 9.23 -18.78 -13.24
CA LEU A 154 8.48 -18.58 -14.48
C LEU A 154 9.36 -18.69 -15.74
N LYS A 155 10.68 -18.68 -15.57
CA LYS A 155 11.66 -18.58 -16.68
C LYS A 155 11.40 -17.37 -17.57
N CYS A 156 11.01 -16.25 -16.96
CA CYS A 156 10.74 -15.00 -17.65
C CYS A 156 11.31 -13.81 -16.88
N ASN A 157 11.70 -12.77 -17.60
CA ASN A 157 12.12 -11.52 -16.98
C ASN A 157 10.91 -10.79 -16.42
N ILE A 158 11.03 -10.26 -15.20
CA ILE A 158 9.98 -9.44 -14.57
C ILE A 158 10.50 -8.02 -14.45
N GLN A 159 9.90 -7.08 -15.18
CA GLN A 159 10.17 -5.67 -14.99
C GLN A 159 9.25 -5.11 -13.91
N SER A 160 9.82 -4.55 -12.86
CA SER A 160 9.05 -3.79 -11.87
C SER A 160 9.18 -2.30 -12.16
N VAL A 161 8.11 -1.55 -11.87
CA VAL A 161 8.02 -0.11 -12.09
C VAL A 161 7.55 0.52 -10.79
N TYR A 162 8.29 1.52 -10.36
CA TYR A 162 8.16 2.23 -9.11
C TYR A 162 8.14 3.74 -9.37
N SER A 163 7.00 4.35 -9.09
CA SER A 163 6.85 5.80 -9.22
C SER A 163 7.62 6.54 -8.11
N THR A 164 8.19 7.70 -8.43
CA THR A 164 9.08 8.50 -7.55
C THR A 164 8.33 9.28 -6.46
N ILE A 165 7.22 8.75 -5.97
CA ILE A 165 6.21 9.50 -5.19
C ILE A 165 6.67 9.88 -3.79
N ASP A 166 7.62 9.12 -3.23
CA ASP A 166 8.09 9.34 -1.85
C ASP A 166 9.52 9.91 -1.76
N TYR A 167 10.13 10.39 -2.86
CA TYR A 167 11.50 10.93 -2.91
C TYR A 167 12.59 10.03 -2.29
N ARG A 168 12.27 8.75 -2.12
CA ARG A 168 13.17 7.75 -1.57
C ARG A 168 14.02 7.19 -2.69
N SER A 169 15.19 7.80 -2.89
CA SER A 169 16.16 7.36 -3.91
C SER A 169 16.59 5.90 -3.74
N ASP A 170 16.50 5.37 -2.52
CA ASP A 170 16.74 3.96 -2.20
C ASP A 170 15.71 3.00 -2.82
N LEU A 171 14.55 3.49 -3.26
CA LEU A 171 13.52 2.68 -3.92
C LEU A 171 13.73 2.55 -5.43
N ASN A 172 14.71 3.24 -6.00
CA ASN A 172 14.98 3.18 -7.44
C ASN A 172 15.42 1.78 -7.90
N ILE A 173 15.84 0.89 -6.98
CA ILE A 173 16.07 -0.53 -7.27
C ILE A 173 14.89 -1.19 -7.97
N MET A 174 13.68 -0.79 -7.62
CA MET A 174 12.47 -1.44 -8.08
C MET A 174 12.16 -1.07 -9.52
N ASN A 175 12.72 0.04 -10.03
CA ASN A 175 12.67 0.37 -11.45
C ASN A 175 13.71 -0.45 -12.22
N ASN A 176 13.54 -1.76 -12.23
CA ASN A 176 14.50 -2.64 -12.83
C ASN A 176 13.85 -3.85 -13.49
N THR A 177 14.59 -4.40 -14.45
CA THR A 177 14.28 -5.69 -15.07
C THR A 177 14.99 -6.78 -14.28
N PHE A 178 14.21 -7.59 -13.58
CA PHE A 178 14.67 -8.80 -12.91
C PHE A 178 14.78 -9.90 -13.96
N GLU A 179 15.96 -10.04 -14.52
CA GLU A 179 16.25 -11.08 -15.50
C GLU A 179 16.43 -12.44 -14.82
N HIS A 180 16.25 -13.52 -15.58
CA HIS A 180 16.78 -14.83 -15.17
C HIS A 180 18.28 -14.68 -14.96
N ALA A 181 18.68 -14.55 -13.70
CA ALA A 181 20.02 -14.29 -13.22
C ALA A 181 20.71 -12.95 -13.57
N GLN A 182 20.04 -11.77 -13.68
CA GLN A 182 20.72 -10.44 -13.54
C GLN A 182 19.99 -9.36 -12.69
N SER A 183 20.77 -8.37 -12.16
CA SER A 183 20.64 -7.55 -10.91
C SER A 183 20.00 -6.16 -11.04
N ASN A 184 19.67 -5.50 -9.89
CA ASN A 184 20.15 -4.16 -9.43
C ASN A 184 19.79 -3.87 -7.93
N ALA A 185 20.22 -2.72 -7.37
CA ALA A 185 20.40 -2.42 -5.91
C ALA A 185 19.52 -1.30 -5.26
N GLY A 186 19.05 -1.48 -3.99
CA GLY A 186 18.28 -0.55 -3.12
C GLY A 186 17.24 -1.18 -2.12
N ASN A 187 16.88 -0.48 -1.03
CA ASN A 187 16.22 -1.04 0.19
C ASN A 187 14.72 -0.62 0.31
N TRP A 188 13.77 -1.49 0.73
CA TRP A 188 12.37 -1.46 0.22
C TRP A 188 11.14 -1.45 1.20
N SER A 189 10.00 -0.85 0.74
CA SER A 189 8.56 -1.20 0.99
C SER A 189 7.57 -0.22 0.27
N PRO A 190 6.70 -0.70 -0.65
CA PRO A 190 5.25 -0.44 -0.50
C PRO A 190 4.38 -1.68 -0.73
N ASN A 191 3.12 -1.58 -0.30
CA ASN A 191 2.29 -2.75 0.01
C ASN A 191 1.38 -3.25 -1.13
N HIS A 192 1.58 -2.84 -2.40
CA HIS A 192 0.70 -3.28 -3.49
C HIS A 192 1.39 -3.37 -4.86
N PHE A 193 1.29 -4.53 -5.51
CA PHE A 193 1.71 -4.78 -6.88
C PHE A 193 0.48 -4.85 -7.80
N VAL A 194 0.58 -4.24 -8.98
CA VAL A 194 -0.41 -4.33 -10.06
C VAL A 194 0.33 -4.65 -11.37
N PRO A 195 -0.26 -5.43 -12.29
CA PRO A 195 0.34 -5.64 -13.59
C PRO A 195 0.09 -4.44 -14.50
N LEU A 196 1.04 -4.18 -15.40
CA LEU A 196 0.97 -3.12 -16.40
C LEU A 196 0.81 -3.76 -17.78
N LEU A 197 -0.21 -3.35 -18.53
CA LEU A 197 -0.47 -3.81 -19.89
C LEU A 197 -0.33 -2.66 -20.90
N LEU A 198 0.03 -2.98 -22.13
CA LEU A 198 0.02 -2.02 -23.24
C LEU A 198 -1.43 -1.69 -23.63
N PRO A 199 -1.73 -0.47 -24.09
CA PRO A 199 -3.02 -0.16 -24.71
C PRO A 199 -3.31 -1.12 -25.87
N SER A 200 -4.58 -1.50 -26.06
CA SER A 200 -4.97 -2.22 -27.28
C SER A 200 -4.74 -1.32 -28.51
N ASP A 201 -4.03 -1.83 -29.53
CA ASP A 201 -3.74 -1.12 -30.79
C ASP A 201 -4.99 -0.63 -31.54
N ASN A 202 -6.17 -1.14 -31.17
CA ASN A 202 -7.46 -0.75 -31.74
C ASN A 202 -7.88 0.71 -31.50
N SER A 203 -7.10 1.51 -30.76
CA SER A 203 -7.34 2.96 -30.66
C SER A 203 -7.00 3.74 -31.94
N GLN A 204 -6.31 3.15 -32.93
CA GLN A 204 -6.14 3.83 -34.23
C GLN A 204 -7.37 3.72 -35.16
N SER A 205 -8.28 2.77 -34.94
CA SER A 205 -9.43 2.55 -35.82
C SER A 205 -10.72 3.26 -35.38
N GLN A 206 -10.75 3.94 -34.22
CA GLN A 206 -11.92 4.73 -33.79
C GLN A 206 -11.81 6.25 -33.98
N ASN A 207 -10.75 6.77 -34.60
CA ASN A 207 -10.67 8.18 -35.00
C ASN A 207 -11.24 8.49 -36.41
N TYR A 208 -11.93 7.53 -37.05
CA TYR A 208 -12.64 7.76 -38.32
C TYR A 208 -14.09 8.23 -38.14
N LEU A 209 -14.38 9.20 -37.26
CA LEU A 209 -15.68 9.91 -37.27
C LEU A 209 -15.66 11.16 -36.38
N ALA A 210 -14.90 12.18 -36.82
CA ALA A 210 -15.26 13.61 -36.71
C ALA A 210 -14.04 14.49 -37.06
N GLN A 211 -13.73 14.59 -38.35
CA GLN A 211 -13.04 15.78 -38.87
C GLN A 211 -14.06 16.55 -39.72
N PRO A 212 -14.36 17.82 -39.42
CA PRO A 212 -15.17 18.64 -40.30
C PRO A 212 -14.43 18.83 -41.63
N LYS A 213 -15.11 18.53 -42.74
CA LYS A 213 -14.62 18.83 -44.10
C LYS A 213 -14.35 20.33 -44.20
N ILE A 214 -13.08 20.73 -44.12
CA ILE A 214 -12.62 22.01 -44.65
C ILE A 214 -11.98 21.71 -45.99
N SER A 215 -12.72 22.02 -47.05
CA SER A 215 -12.24 22.06 -48.42
C SER A 215 -11.21 23.18 -48.56
N GLY A 216 -9.94 22.83 -48.82
CA GLY A 216 -8.87 23.77 -49.08
C GLY A 216 -7.79 23.12 -49.94
N SER A 217 -7.54 23.74 -51.08
CA SER A 217 -6.80 23.26 -52.24
C SER A 217 -5.29 23.11 -52.05
N GLY A 218 -4.75 22.03 -52.61
CA GLY A 218 -3.57 22.06 -53.49
C GLY A 218 -2.20 22.35 -52.87
N SER A 219 -1.49 21.29 -52.46
CA SER A 219 -0.02 21.22 -52.59
C SER A 219 0.46 19.77 -52.66
N THR A 220 1.49 19.56 -53.46
CA THR A 220 2.10 18.32 -53.95
C THR A 220 2.65 17.36 -52.87
N PRO A 221 2.74 16.05 -53.14
CA PRO A 221 3.16 15.07 -52.15
C PRO A 221 4.68 15.04 -52.00
N THR A 222 5.18 15.52 -50.86
CA THR A 222 6.56 15.24 -50.43
C THR A 222 6.62 13.83 -49.85
N LYS A 223 7.48 13.01 -50.43
CA LYS A 223 7.72 11.60 -50.09
C LYS A 223 8.33 11.49 -48.70
N VAL A 224 7.50 11.43 -47.66
CA VAL A 224 7.93 11.12 -46.29
C VAL A 224 8.24 9.63 -46.23
N THR A 225 9.53 9.31 -46.13
CA THR A 225 10.00 7.95 -45.88
C THR A 225 9.57 7.56 -44.48
N THR A 226 8.58 6.67 -44.39
CA THR A 226 8.17 6.01 -43.15
C THR A 226 9.39 5.27 -42.61
N LYS A 227 10.09 5.85 -41.63
CA LYS A 227 11.02 5.09 -40.80
C LYS A 227 10.15 4.15 -39.99
N ASN A 228 10.32 2.86 -40.29
CA ASN A 228 9.73 1.75 -39.55
C ASN A 228 9.84 2.02 -38.04
N ASN A 229 8.70 1.93 -37.35
CA ASN A 229 8.64 1.86 -35.90
C ASN A 229 9.61 0.77 -35.45
N SER A 230 10.66 1.18 -34.75
CA SER A 230 11.51 0.28 -34.01
C SER A 230 10.67 -0.39 -32.94
N LEU A 231 10.42 -1.69 -33.11
CA LEU A 231 10.07 -2.54 -31.97
C LEU A 231 11.17 -2.34 -30.92
N THR A 232 10.78 -2.08 -29.68
CA THR A 232 11.59 -2.45 -28.52
C THR A 232 11.53 -3.98 -28.40
N GLN A 233 12.07 -4.66 -29.41
CA GLN A 233 12.63 -6.00 -29.26
C GLN A 233 14.08 -5.77 -28.89
N VAL A 234 14.39 -5.96 -27.61
CA VAL A 234 15.78 -6.19 -27.20
C VAL A 234 16.23 -7.46 -27.92
N ARG A 235 17.11 -7.27 -28.88
CA ARG A 235 17.83 -8.31 -29.62
C ARG A 235 18.63 -9.12 -28.61
N ILE A 236 18.29 -10.39 -28.46
CA ILE A 236 19.13 -11.37 -27.75
C ILE A 236 20.45 -11.46 -28.52
N PRO A 237 21.62 -11.15 -27.94
CA PRO A 237 22.87 -11.61 -28.53
C PRO A 237 22.92 -13.12 -28.37
N GLN A 238 22.97 -13.84 -29.48
CA GLN A 238 23.45 -15.22 -29.49
C GLN A 238 24.88 -15.20 -28.96
N PHE A 239 25.07 -15.69 -27.73
CA PHE A 239 26.39 -16.04 -27.23
C PHE A 239 26.55 -17.55 -27.33
N ASN A 240 27.65 -17.94 -27.98
CA ASN A 240 28.10 -19.32 -28.08
C ASN A 240 28.24 -19.92 -26.68
N GLN A 241 27.54 -21.02 -26.44
CA GLN A 241 27.86 -21.94 -25.36
C GLN A 241 29.19 -22.62 -25.70
N GLU A 242 30.24 -22.27 -24.97
CA GLU A 242 31.36 -23.19 -24.79
C GLU A 242 31.03 -24.10 -23.59
N ASP A 243 30.93 -25.38 -23.92
CA ASP A 243 31.13 -26.60 -23.14
C ASP A 243 31.10 -26.50 -21.61
N ASP A 244 29.99 -26.97 -21.02
CA ASP A 244 30.03 -27.70 -19.76
C ASP A 244 29.24 -29.01 -19.92
N GLU A 245 29.97 -30.12 -19.87
CA GLU A 245 29.46 -31.49 -19.94
C GLU A 245 28.43 -31.76 -18.84
N ILE A 246 27.16 -31.95 -19.21
CA ILE A 246 26.20 -32.64 -18.35
C ILE A 246 25.59 -33.82 -19.11
N ARG A 247 25.93 -34.99 -18.57
CA ARG A 247 25.57 -36.34 -18.99
C ARG A 247 24.09 -36.47 -19.36
N SER A 248 23.85 -36.96 -20.57
CA SER A 248 22.59 -37.54 -20.99
C SER A 248 22.35 -38.86 -20.26
N PHE A 249 21.19 -39.00 -19.61
CA PHE A 249 20.63 -40.28 -19.24
C PHE A 249 19.31 -40.46 -19.98
N GLN A 250 19.19 -41.59 -20.66
CA GLN A 250 18.04 -41.97 -21.47
C GLN A 250 17.36 -43.20 -20.83
N VAL A 251 16.02 -43.17 -20.88
CA VAL A 251 14.99 -44.26 -20.80
C VAL A 251 14.79 -45.05 -19.49
N PRO A 252 13.65 -45.78 -19.27
CA PRO A 252 12.29 -45.73 -19.90
C PRO A 252 11.06 -45.90 -18.94
N SER A 253 9.85 -45.75 -19.53
CA SER A 253 8.58 -46.48 -19.27
C SER A 253 7.65 -46.18 -18.06
N THR A 254 6.42 -45.77 -18.42
CA THR A 254 5.07 -46.18 -17.98
C THR A 254 4.84 -46.78 -16.58
N VAL A 255 3.98 -46.11 -15.77
CA VAL A 255 3.18 -46.76 -14.70
C VAL A 255 1.78 -46.12 -14.59
N ILE A 256 0.75 -46.97 -14.64
CA ILE A 256 -0.65 -46.70 -14.28
C ILE A 256 -0.83 -47.12 -12.81
N MET A 257 -1.51 -46.33 -11.96
CA MET A 257 -2.26 -46.86 -10.79
C MET A 257 -3.40 -45.93 -10.31
N THR A 258 -4.39 -46.61 -9.73
CA THR A 258 -5.79 -46.26 -9.47
C THR A 258 -6.05 -45.59 -8.11
N THR A 259 -7.24 -44.98 -7.99
CA THR A 259 -7.71 -44.27 -6.79
C THR A 259 -8.51 -45.19 -5.85
N ASN A 260 -8.42 -44.96 -4.53
CA ASN A 260 -9.42 -45.41 -3.57
C ASN A 260 -9.68 -44.33 -2.51
N LYS A 261 -10.97 -43.99 -2.37
CA LYS A 261 -11.54 -43.09 -1.36
C LYS A 261 -11.79 -43.86 -0.07
N ILE A 262 -11.43 -43.28 1.09
CA ILE A 262 -12.09 -43.60 2.37
C ILE A 262 -12.36 -42.30 3.14
N THR A 263 -13.59 -42.23 3.64
CA THR A 263 -14.27 -41.11 4.30
C THR A 263 -14.05 -41.08 5.82
N THR A 264 -14.31 -39.90 6.37
CA THR A 264 -14.10 -39.32 7.73
C THR A 264 -14.75 -40.06 8.94
N PRO A 265 -14.55 -39.60 10.21
CA PRO A 265 -15.32 -38.45 10.76
C PRO A 265 -14.47 -37.47 11.61
N ARG A 266 -14.53 -36.17 11.27
CA ARG A 266 -13.72 -35.08 11.83
C ARG A 266 -14.60 -33.85 12.11
N THR A 267 -15.25 -33.77 13.28
CA THR A 267 -16.03 -32.55 13.62
C THR A 267 -15.99 -32.11 15.08
N LYS A 268 -15.59 -32.94 16.06
CA LYS A 268 -15.57 -32.50 17.48
C LYS A 268 -14.25 -31.87 17.96
N ARG A 269 -13.12 -32.10 17.27
CA ARG A 269 -11.79 -31.57 17.67
C ARG A 269 -11.50 -30.13 17.17
N ARG A 270 -12.38 -29.56 16.34
CA ARG A 270 -12.09 -28.31 15.59
C ARG A 270 -12.45 -27.04 16.38
N LEU A 271 -13.34 -27.13 17.37
CA LEU A 271 -13.75 -25.98 18.19
C LEU A 271 -12.79 -25.70 19.35
N GLN A 272 -12.24 -26.73 20.01
CA GLN A 272 -11.28 -26.54 21.11
C GLN A 272 -9.90 -26.02 20.64
N LEU A 273 -9.50 -26.32 19.38
CA LEU A 273 -8.24 -25.83 18.82
C LEU A 273 -8.28 -24.35 18.42
N ALA A 274 -9.47 -23.79 18.15
CA ALA A 274 -9.62 -22.39 17.74
C ALA A 274 -9.47 -21.42 18.92
N GLU A 275 -9.97 -21.80 20.11
CA GLU A 275 -9.85 -21.00 21.34
C GLU A 275 -8.40 -20.95 21.86
N THR A 276 -7.65 -22.05 21.74
CA THR A 276 -6.22 -22.06 22.11
C THR A 276 -5.34 -21.26 21.15
N CYS A 277 -5.69 -21.18 19.86
CA CYS A 277 -4.87 -20.51 18.84
C CYS A 277 -4.96 -18.97 18.94
N THR A 278 -6.13 -18.43 19.26
CA THR A 278 -6.32 -16.97 19.42
C THR A 278 -5.61 -16.42 20.66
N SER A 279 -5.57 -17.19 21.76
CA SER A 279 -4.84 -16.78 22.96
C SER A 279 -3.33 -16.68 22.73
N PHE A 280 -2.74 -17.61 21.97
CA PHE A 280 -1.30 -17.66 21.71
C PHE A 280 -0.83 -16.54 20.76
N GLU A 281 -1.61 -16.22 19.73
CA GLU A 281 -1.31 -15.11 18.82
C GLU A 281 -1.32 -13.76 19.54
N SER A 282 -2.26 -13.55 20.48
CA SER A 282 -2.32 -12.34 21.31
C SER A 282 -1.05 -12.16 22.16
N THR A 283 -0.55 -13.25 22.76
CA THR A 283 0.66 -13.21 23.60
C THR A 283 1.91 -12.87 22.79
N ILE A 284 2.05 -13.44 21.59
CA ILE A 284 3.19 -13.14 20.70
C ILE A 284 3.16 -11.69 20.22
N VAL A 285 1.98 -11.17 19.86
CA VAL A 285 1.83 -9.76 19.45
C VAL A 285 2.19 -8.83 20.61
N GLU A 286 1.75 -9.13 21.84
CA GLU A 286 2.08 -8.30 22.99
C GLU A 286 3.57 -8.40 23.38
N GLN A 287 4.18 -9.58 23.27
CA GLN A 287 5.62 -9.74 23.50
C GLN A 287 6.45 -8.93 22.49
N LYS A 288 6.08 -8.92 21.21
CA LYS A 288 6.72 -8.07 20.19
C LYS A 288 6.55 -6.58 20.48
N ARG A 289 5.36 -6.17 20.97
CA ARG A 289 5.12 -4.79 21.40
C ARG A 289 6.00 -4.40 22.59
N MET A 290 6.18 -5.30 23.56
CA MET A 290 7.09 -5.07 24.69
C MET A 290 8.54 -4.93 24.24
N GLN A 291 9.05 -5.85 23.40
CA GLN A 291 10.40 -5.75 22.85
C GLN A 291 10.63 -4.47 22.04
N ALA A 292 9.62 -4.03 21.26
CA ALA A 292 9.70 -2.77 20.54
C ALA A 292 9.76 -1.56 21.50
N ARG A 293 9.00 -1.58 22.60
CA ARG A 293 9.05 -0.55 23.65
C ARG A 293 10.42 -0.52 24.34
N GLU A 294 10.99 -1.68 24.64
CA GLU A 294 12.33 -1.80 25.24
C GLU A 294 13.42 -1.26 24.32
N ARG A 295 13.41 -1.64 23.03
CA ARG A 295 14.36 -1.10 22.04
C ARG A 295 14.26 0.42 21.91
N MET A 296 13.03 0.95 21.91
CA MET A 296 12.81 2.39 21.87
C MET A 296 13.25 3.09 23.16
N ALA A 297 13.09 2.45 24.32
CA ALA A 297 13.58 2.96 25.60
C ALA A 297 15.12 2.95 25.65
N ALA A 298 15.75 1.85 25.24
CA ALA A 298 17.21 1.74 25.16
C ALA A 298 17.80 2.77 24.19
N LYS A 299 17.19 2.95 23.01
CA LYS A 299 17.59 3.98 22.05
C LYS A 299 17.47 5.40 22.62
N ARG A 300 16.44 5.67 23.42
CA ARG A 300 16.28 6.97 24.10
C ARG A 300 17.31 7.16 25.21
N ALA A 301 17.67 6.10 25.93
CA ALA A 301 18.67 6.15 26.99
C ALA A 301 20.10 6.33 26.46
N ALA A 302 20.39 5.78 25.28
CA ALA A 302 21.69 5.88 24.62
C ALA A 302 21.87 7.15 23.78
N ALA A 303 20.80 7.90 23.50
CA ALA A 303 20.86 9.11 22.68
C ALA A 303 21.59 10.24 23.41
N THR A 304 22.46 10.95 22.69
CA THR A 304 23.06 12.18 23.23
C THR A 304 21.98 13.25 23.47
N PRO A 305 22.20 14.24 24.35
CA PRO A 305 21.23 15.33 24.56
C PRO A 305 20.83 16.05 23.26
N GLU A 306 21.78 16.20 22.34
CA GLU A 306 21.55 16.81 21.02
C GLU A 306 20.68 15.92 20.12
N GLU A 307 20.96 14.61 20.05
CA GLU A 307 20.13 13.67 19.30
C GLU A 307 18.72 13.56 19.88
N ALA A 308 18.59 13.57 21.22
CA ALA A 308 17.31 13.55 21.90
C ALA A 308 16.48 14.80 21.57
N GLU A 309 17.11 15.97 21.51
CA GLU A 309 16.45 17.22 21.12
C GLU A 309 16.08 17.23 19.64
N ARG A 310 16.98 16.77 18.75
CA ARG A 310 16.68 16.62 17.32
C ARG A 310 15.51 15.67 17.08
N GLN A 311 15.44 14.55 17.82
CA GLN A 311 14.31 13.61 17.77
C GLN A 311 12.99 14.24 18.27
N ARG A 312 13.03 15.24 19.16
CA ARG A 312 11.84 15.99 19.61
C ARG A 312 11.39 17.04 18.59
N ILE A 313 12.33 17.71 17.93
CA ILE A 313 12.06 18.81 16.98
C ILE A 313 11.57 18.28 15.64
N LEU A 314 12.21 17.24 15.10
CA LEU A 314 12.00 16.78 13.72
C LEU A 314 10.54 16.36 13.41
N PRO A 315 9.79 15.68 14.31
CA PRO A 315 8.36 15.45 14.10
C PRO A 315 7.51 16.72 14.10
N ARG A 316 7.89 17.74 14.90
CA ARG A 316 7.20 19.03 14.94
C ARG A 316 7.41 19.81 13.64
N GLU A 317 8.63 19.80 13.12
CA GLU A 317 8.97 20.41 11.83
C GLU A 317 8.23 19.73 10.68
N ARG A 318 8.28 18.39 10.59
CA ARG A 318 7.52 17.63 9.57
C ARG A 318 6.03 17.91 9.65
N SER A 319 5.47 18.01 10.87
CA SER A 319 4.06 18.37 11.06
C SER A 319 3.77 19.81 10.65
N ALA A 320 4.68 20.76 10.93
CA ALA A 320 4.54 22.15 10.51
C ALA A 320 4.61 22.30 8.98
N VAL A 321 5.58 21.65 8.33
CA VAL A 321 5.72 21.63 6.86
C VAL A 321 4.48 21.00 6.23
N ARG A 322 4.01 19.84 6.72
CA ARG A 322 2.77 19.23 6.22
C ARG A 322 1.57 20.17 6.35
N ARG A 323 1.46 20.91 7.47
CA ARG A 323 0.39 21.90 7.65
C ARG A 323 0.51 23.11 6.71
N ALA A 324 1.73 23.52 6.37
CA ALA A 324 1.99 24.63 5.47
C ALA A 324 1.72 24.28 4.00
N LEU A 325 1.88 23.01 3.62
CA LEU A 325 1.65 22.51 2.26
C LEU A 325 0.20 22.14 1.96
N LEU A 326 -0.66 22.03 2.98
CA LEU A 326 -2.07 21.71 2.78
C LEU A 326 -2.80 22.91 2.16
N THR A 327 -3.58 22.63 1.13
CA THR A 327 -4.54 23.61 0.60
C THR A 327 -5.60 23.95 1.67
N PRO A 328 -6.26 25.12 1.58
CA PRO A 328 -7.32 25.48 2.53
C PRO A 328 -8.44 24.45 2.62
N GLU A 329 -8.78 23.80 1.50
CA GLU A 329 -9.82 22.76 1.41
C GLU A 329 -9.40 21.47 2.13
N GLU A 330 -8.18 20.97 1.87
CA GLU A 330 -7.65 19.79 2.58
C GLU A 330 -7.49 20.05 4.07
N ALA A 331 -7.06 21.25 4.47
CA ALA A 331 -6.98 21.64 5.87
C ALA A 331 -8.36 21.65 6.55
N GLN A 332 -9.41 22.07 5.83
CA GLN A 332 -10.79 22.03 6.32
C GLN A 332 -11.29 20.58 6.42
N GLN A 333 -11.03 19.74 5.42
CA GLN A 333 -11.39 18.33 5.44
C GLN A 333 -10.70 17.59 6.59
N GLN A 334 -9.40 17.80 6.78
CA GLN A 334 -8.65 17.20 7.89
C GLN A 334 -9.22 17.63 9.25
N ARG A 335 -9.63 18.89 9.41
CA ARG A 335 -10.31 19.37 10.63
C ARG A 335 -11.67 18.69 10.82
N ALA A 336 -12.44 18.47 9.76
CA ALA A 336 -13.71 17.76 9.83
C ALA A 336 -13.51 16.30 10.27
N THR A 337 -12.57 15.59 9.67
CA THR A 337 -12.22 14.22 10.07
C THR A 337 -11.77 14.12 11.53
N ILE A 338 -10.93 15.06 12.00
CA ILE A 338 -10.51 15.11 13.41
C ILE A 338 -11.71 15.38 14.35
N ARG A 339 -12.67 16.22 13.92
CA ARG A 339 -13.89 16.50 14.67
C ARG A 339 -14.82 15.29 14.76
N GLU A 340 -14.79 14.38 13.79
CA GLU A 340 -15.58 13.14 13.80
C GLU A 340 -14.91 12.01 14.60
N ILE A 341 -13.60 11.81 14.41
CA ILE A 341 -12.86 10.72 15.06
C ILE A 341 -12.76 10.93 16.58
N ASN A 342 -12.55 12.16 17.04
CA ASN A 342 -12.31 12.41 18.47
C ASN A 342 -13.53 12.12 19.37
N PRO A 343 -14.76 12.53 19.03
CA PRO A 343 -15.96 12.09 19.74
C PRO A 343 -16.16 10.58 19.69
N ALA A 344 -16.01 9.94 18.52
CA ALA A 344 -16.17 8.49 18.40
C ALA A 344 -15.17 7.73 19.28
N ARG A 345 -13.90 8.15 19.28
CA ARG A 345 -12.86 7.58 20.14
C ARG A 345 -13.14 7.79 21.63
N ARG A 346 -13.72 8.93 22.02
CA ARG A 346 -14.14 9.19 23.41
C ARG A 346 -15.36 8.36 23.81
N ALA A 347 -16.30 8.15 22.90
CA ALA A 347 -17.48 7.32 23.13
C ALA A 347 -17.14 5.82 23.20
N ALA A 348 -16.06 5.39 22.54
CA ALA A 348 -15.59 4.02 22.56
C ALA A 348 -14.80 3.64 23.83
N LEU A 349 -14.37 4.62 24.65
CA LEU A 349 -13.68 4.35 25.90
C LEU A 349 -14.69 3.89 26.96
N THR A 350 -14.33 2.84 27.69
CA THR A 350 -15.07 2.40 28.87
C THR A 350 -14.92 3.43 30.01
N GLN A 351 -15.86 3.44 30.96
CA GLN A 351 -15.80 4.35 32.11
C GLN A 351 -14.51 4.16 32.93
N GLU A 352 -14.04 2.92 33.06
CA GLU A 352 -12.78 2.58 33.74
C GLU A 352 -11.56 3.19 33.04
N GLU A 353 -11.49 3.08 31.71
CA GLU A 353 -10.39 3.70 30.94
C GLU A 353 -10.43 5.23 31.02
N VAL A 354 -11.62 5.84 31.10
CA VAL A 354 -11.76 7.28 31.31
C VAL A 354 -11.23 7.69 32.69
N GLU A 355 -11.56 6.93 33.74
CA GLU A 355 -11.05 7.14 35.10
C GLU A 355 -9.52 7.00 35.13
N GLN A 356 -8.98 5.94 34.50
CA GLN A 356 -7.55 5.67 34.41
C GLN A 356 -6.81 6.78 33.65
N GLN A 357 -7.40 7.33 32.58
CA GLN A 357 -6.81 8.47 31.88
C GLN A 357 -6.82 9.74 32.73
N ARG A 358 -7.85 9.95 33.56
CA ARG A 358 -7.92 11.09 34.49
C ARG A 358 -6.86 10.99 35.58
N THR A 359 -6.69 9.81 36.21
CA THR A 359 -5.66 9.61 37.23
C THR A 359 -4.27 9.83 36.66
N LEU A 360 -3.95 9.22 35.51
CA LEU A 360 -2.67 9.45 34.82
C LEU A 360 -2.42 10.91 34.44
N ALA A 361 -3.47 11.67 34.12
CA ALA A 361 -3.35 13.10 33.83
C ALA A 361 -3.04 13.92 35.09
N VAL A 362 -3.66 13.58 36.22
CA VAL A 362 -3.37 14.19 37.53
C VAL A 362 -1.94 13.88 37.96
N ASP A 363 -1.52 12.62 37.88
CA ASP A 363 -0.17 12.19 38.24
C ASP A 363 0.90 12.91 37.41
N ARG A 364 0.69 13.00 36.09
CA ARG A 364 1.58 13.77 35.21
C ARG A 364 1.61 15.26 35.56
N SER A 365 0.48 15.84 35.97
CA SER A 365 0.42 17.23 36.42
C SER A 365 1.13 17.45 37.75
N MET A 366 1.01 16.49 38.67
CA MET A 366 1.71 16.51 39.97
C MET A 366 3.21 16.33 39.78
N ALA A 367 3.64 15.35 38.99
CA ALA A 367 5.05 15.11 38.69
C ALA A 367 5.70 16.34 38.04
N LYS A 368 5.03 16.96 37.06
CA LYS A 368 5.53 18.21 36.45
C LYS A 368 5.67 19.35 37.45
N ARG A 369 4.73 19.48 38.40
CA ARG A 369 4.79 20.49 39.45
C ARG A 369 5.89 20.20 40.47
N ALA A 370 6.14 18.93 40.77
CA ALA A 370 7.17 18.52 41.71
C ALA A 370 8.59 18.72 41.15
N THR A 371 8.77 18.58 39.83
CA THR A 371 10.09 18.75 39.18
C THR A 371 10.35 20.17 38.67
N ALA A 372 9.32 21.04 38.63
CA ALA A 372 9.47 22.40 38.13
C ALA A 372 10.26 23.26 39.12
N THR A 373 11.25 23.99 38.62
CA THR A 373 11.90 25.04 39.39
C THR A 373 10.91 26.19 39.67
N PRO A 374 11.12 27.01 40.73
CA PRO A 374 10.26 28.16 41.02
C PRO A 374 10.10 29.12 39.82
N ILE A 375 11.15 29.26 39.01
CA ILE A 375 11.16 30.11 37.81
C ILE A 375 10.25 29.53 36.73
N GLU A 376 10.41 28.25 36.38
CA GLU A 376 9.56 27.56 35.39
C GLU A 376 8.08 27.54 35.83
N ALA A 377 7.83 27.39 37.13
CA ALA A 377 6.48 27.43 37.69
C ALA A 377 5.81 28.80 37.51
N GLU A 378 6.56 29.90 37.68
CA GLU A 378 6.05 31.25 37.45
C GLU A 378 5.85 31.56 35.97
N GLU A 379 6.80 31.18 35.10
CA GLU A 379 6.64 31.29 33.65
C GLU A 379 5.37 30.57 33.15
N GLN A 380 5.12 29.36 33.68
CA GLN A 380 3.93 28.60 33.32
C GLN A 380 2.63 29.28 33.81
N ARG A 381 2.66 29.98 34.96
CA ARG A 381 1.53 30.78 35.45
C ARG A 381 1.29 31.99 34.57
N VAL A 382 2.34 32.71 34.16
CA VAL A 382 2.24 33.85 33.23
C VAL A 382 1.64 33.40 31.90
N LEU A 383 2.18 32.35 31.28
CA LEU A 383 1.64 31.79 30.04
C LEU A 383 0.17 31.36 30.16
N THR A 384 -0.22 30.83 31.32
CA THR A 384 -1.62 30.44 31.56
C THR A 384 -2.53 31.66 31.68
N ARG A 385 -2.08 32.73 32.34
CA ARG A 385 -2.79 34.02 32.41
C ARG A 385 -2.94 34.63 31.02
N GLU A 386 -1.87 34.70 30.24
CA GLU A 386 -1.89 35.23 28.86
C GLU A 386 -2.83 34.44 27.94
N ARG A 387 -2.81 33.10 28.02
CA ARG A 387 -3.77 32.28 27.26
C ARG A 387 -5.21 32.53 27.70
N SER A 388 -5.45 32.78 28.98
CA SER A 388 -6.78 33.10 29.49
C SER A 388 -7.26 34.47 29.00
N THR A 389 -6.41 35.50 29.06
CA THR A 389 -6.74 36.84 28.56
C THR A 389 -6.97 36.82 27.05
N THR A 390 -6.13 36.10 26.30
CA THR A 390 -6.29 35.94 24.84
C THR A 390 -7.60 35.25 24.48
N ARG A 391 -7.98 34.20 25.22
CA ARG A 391 -9.27 33.50 25.03
C ARG A 391 -10.46 34.38 25.37
N ARG A 392 -10.37 35.23 26.40
CA ARG A 392 -11.42 36.20 26.74
C ARG A 392 -11.58 37.25 25.63
N ALA A 393 -10.49 37.86 25.19
CA ALA A 393 -10.50 38.82 24.09
C ALA A 393 -11.05 38.21 22.77
N ALA A 394 -10.70 36.97 22.46
CA ALA A 394 -11.22 36.26 21.30
C ALA A 394 -12.72 36.00 21.40
N ARG A 395 -13.24 35.62 22.58
CA ARG A 395 -14.67 35.43 22.82
C ARG A 395 -15.44 36.74 22.70
N GLU A 396 -14.93 37.82 23.27
CA GLU A 396 -15.53 39.15 23.15
C GLU A 396 -15.62 39.57 21.68
N SER A 397 -14.56 39.35 20.88
CA SER A 397 -14.61 39.62 19.44
C SER A 397 -15.63 38.76 18.69
N GLU A 398 -15.80 37.50 19.07
CA GLU A 398 -16.73 36.58 18.43
C GLU A 398 -18.19 36.90 18.80
N GLU A 399 -18.45 37.21 20.08
CA GLU A 399 -19.76 37.66 20.57
C GLU A 399 -20.17 38.98 19.89
N VAL A 400 -19.25 39.95 19.76
CA VAL A 400 -19.52 41.20 19.03
C VAL A 400 -19.88 40.93 17.56
N LYS A 401 -19.15 40.03 16.87
CA LYS A 401 -19.49 39.65 15.49
C LYS A 401 -20.85 38.95 15.39
N GLN A 402 -21.19 38.09 16.35
CA GLN A 402 -22.50 37.45 16.39
C GLN A 402 -23.62 38.48 16.61
N GLN A 403 -23.44 39.42 17.54
CA GLN A 403 -24.41 40.50 17.78
C GLN A 403 -24.61 41.38 16.55
N GLN A 404 -23.52 41.76 15.85
CA GLN A 404 -23.61 42.50 14.59
C GLN A 404 -24.36 41.70 13.50
N THR A 405 -24.11 40.40 13.40
CA THR A 405 -24.79 39.53 12.43
C THR A 405 -26.29 39.43 12.72
N VAL A 406 -26.67 39.30 13.99
CA VAL A 406 -28.07 39.29 14.42
C VAL A 406 -28.72 40.64 14.12
N ALA A 407 -28.08 41.76 14.48
CA ALA A 407 -28.58 43.10 14.20
C ALA A 407 -28.80 43.34 12.69
N TYR A 408 -27.86 42.90 11.85
CA TYR A 408 -27.98 42.97 10.39
C TYR A 408 -29.18 42.15 9.87
N LYS A 409 -29.35 40.91 10.34
CA LYS A 409 -30.49 40.05 9.98
C LYS A 409 -31.82 40.67 10.41
N THR A 410 -31.91 41.21 11.62
CA THR A 410 -33.10 41.88 12.15
C THR A 410 -33.45 43.11 11.31
N THR A 411 -32.46 43.94 10.98
CA THR A 411 -32.66 45.14 10.15
C THR A 411 -33.15 44.77 8.74
N ARG A 412 -32.59 43.70 8.15
CA ARG A 412 -33.01 43.20 6.84
C ARG A 412 -34.47 42.71 6.86
N LEU A 413 -34.84 41.94 7.88
CA LEU A 413 -36.22 41.47 8.06
C LEU A 413 -37.21 42.62 8.23
N GLN A 414 -36.89 43.63 9.04
CA GLN A 414 -37.73 44.82 9.21
C GLN A 414 -37.95 45.59 7.90
N LYS A 415 -36.91 45.72 7.06
CA LYS A 415 -37.04 46.33 5.72
C LYS A 415 -37.98 45.52 4.84
N THR A 416 -37.86 44.18 4.84
CA THR A 416 -38.75 43.31 4.06
C THR A 416 -40.21 43.39 4.53
N VAL A 417 -40.45 43.46 5.84
CA VAL A 417 -41.81 43.65 6.40
C VAL A 417 -42.41 44.98 5.97
N LYS A 418 -41.66 46.09 6.08
CA LYS A 418 -42.11 47.42 5.62
C LYS A 418 -42.41 47.44 4.12
N GLN A 419 -41.57 46.79 3.30
CA GLN A 419 -41.78 46.70 1.87
C GLN A 419 -43.07 45.94 1.54
N LYS A 420 -43.34 44.81 2.21
CA LYS A 420 -44.59 44.05 2.06
C LYS A 420 -45.81 44.87 2.50
N GLN A 421 -45.75 45.59 3.61
CA GLN A 421 -46.84 46.48 4.05
C GLN A 421 -47.12 47.61 3.05
N THR A 422 -46.09 48.13 2.39
CA THR A 422 -46.25 49.18 1.36
C THR A 422 -46.92 48.62 0.09
N VAL A 423 -46.61 47.37 -0.28
CA VAL A 423 -47.26 46.68 -1.41
C VAL A 423 -48.74 46.40 -1.10
N ILE A 424 -49.08 45.95 0.11
CA ILE A 424 -50.47 45.68 0.51
C ILE A 424 -51.32 46.96 0.48
N LYS A 425 -50.77 48.13 0.87
CA LYS A 425 -51.48 49.42 0.80
C LYS A 425 -51.67 49.97 -0.62
N ARG A 426 -51.01 49.40 -1.63
CA ARG A 426 -51.11 49.83 -3.03
C ARG A 426 -52.02 48.94 -3.89
N ILE A 427 -52.69 47.95 -3.29
CA ILE A 427 -53.75 47.23 -3.98
C ILE A 427 -54.97 48.17 -3.96
N PRO A 428 -55.36 48.80 -5.09
CA PRO A 428 -56.58 49.58 -5.13
C PRO A 428 -57.75 48.65 -4.83
N ASN A 429 -58.64 49.05 -3.91
CA ASN A 429 -59.92 48.39 -3.73
C ASN A 429 -60.62 48.34 -5.08
N GLN A 430 -60.74 47.13 -5.62
CA GLN A 430 -61.38 46.84 -6.91
C GLN A 430 -62.87 46.52 -6.72
N ASP A 431 -63.49 47.02 -5.65
CA ASP A 431 -64.91 46.80 -5.33
C ASP A 431 -65.72 48.09 -5.43
N ASP A 432 -65.63 48.80 -6.56
CA ASP A 432 -66.62 49.81 -6.93
C ASP A 432 -66.70 49.90 -8.45
N LYS A 433 -67.49 48.99 -9.04
CA LYS A 433 -68.24 49.17 -10.31
C LYS A 433 -69.12 47.95 -10.57
N VAL A 434 -70.27 47.93 -9.90
CA VAL A 434 -71.50 47.34 -10.45
C VAL A 434 -72.57 48.43 -10.32
N ASP A 435 -73.03 48.85 -11.49
CA ASP A 435 -74.10 49.78 -11.87
C ASP A 435 -73.94 51.29 -11.59
#